data_AF-A0A971FI65-F1
#
_entry.id   AF-A0A971FI65-F1
#
_cell.length_a   1.000
_cell.length_b   1.000
_cell.length_c   1.000
_cell.angle_alpha   90.00
_cell.angle_beta   90.00
_cell.angle_gamma   90.00
#
_symmetry.space_group_name_H-M   'P 1'
#
loop_
_entity.id
_entity.type
_entity.pdbx_description
1 polymer ?
#
loop_
_entity_poly.entity_id
_entity_poly.type
_entity_poly.pdbx_seq_one_letter_code
_entity_poly.pdbx_strand_id
1 'polypeptide(L)'
;MTDPLPTTARSVARASRMHPLAKVAFLWTMLAVLFAAFNLVYWPRYQRQTLKQPESFMAYADTLPEEEARRVLQQGISRFNPPWEEPYARLAALETRTGNAAAAKYYRGRADFYRALHGKTTAIDMLSALALAFSEPYANIGPSAARAVGAAATSFCEAMGMRGLGDHCTLPQQIALFDLGGGMISPDGRIGGAEVKAPLPLLAYSGGGRDKRRGAHLFVGDTDYASELRGMHIVLLDGDRGAVIQAERFDLWDSTEEASRMALFLDKAPQGCIGLFAVCDEGSAFMTNAIEAGFLHFGIEQSTFVGGEPRILGLRYSFAAIGVKGAPPGSALQAWSPDRFQKRRGHPVVCAAFPAGVGP
;
A
#
# COMPACT_ATOMS: atom_id res chain seq x y z
N MET A 1 -22.57 94.14 2.30
CA MET A 1 -21.11 94.18 2.55
C MET A 1 -20.68 92.76 2.83
N THR A 2 -19.80 92.26 1.97
CA THR A 2 -19.42 90.87 1.77
C THR A 2 -18.36 90.41 2.78
N ASP A 3 -18.70 89.40 3.58
CA ASP A 3 -17.74 88.63 4.39
C ASP A 3 -16.94 87.67 3.49
N PRO A 4 -15.60 87.63 3.59
CA PRO A 4 -14.79 86.71 2.81
C PRO A 4 -14.80 85.30 3.41
N LEU A 5 -14.95 84.31 2.52
CA LEU A 5 -14.92 82.87 2.79
C LEU A 5 -13.61 82.40 3.43
N PRO A 6 -13.65 81.36 4.30
CA PRO A 6 -12.47 80.81 4.96
C PRO A 6 -11.59 80.06 3.96
N THR A 7 -10.36 80.55 3.83
CA THR A 7 -9.28 79.97 3.04
C THR A 7 -8.93 78.58 3.58
N THR A 8 -9.23 77.55 2.81
CA THR A 8 -8.81 76.16 3.04
C THR A 8 -7.29 76.08 3.07
N ALA A 9 -6.72 75.91 4.26
CA ALA A 9 -5.30 75.64 4.45
C ALA A 9 -4.95 74.29 3.82
N ARG A 10 -4.46 74.32 2.58
CA ARG A 10 -3.80 73.18 1.93
C ARG A 10 -2.54 72.85 2.72
N SER A 11 -2.66 71.90 3.65
CA SER A 11 -1.53 71.17 4.22
C SER A 11 -0.81 70.45 3.08
N VAL A 12 0.22 71.10 2.52
CA VAL A 12 1.14 70.49 1.56
C VAL A 12 1.90 69.42 2.33
N ALA A 13 1.45 68.17 2.21
CA ALA A 13 2.12 67.01 2.77
C ALA A 13 3.57 67.01 2.27
N ARG A 14 4.50 67.29 3.18
CA ARG A 14 5.94 67.35 2.93
C ARG A 14 6.42 65.93 2.66
N ALA A 15 6.28 65.48 1.41
CA ALA A 15 6.76 64.18 0.98
C ALA A 15 8.27 64.14 1.19
N SER A 16 8.71 63.44 2.25
CA SER A 16 10.12 63.25 2.56
C SER A 16 10.79 62.58 1.36
N ARG A 17 11.65 63.31 0.65
CA ARG A 17 12.47 62.77 -0.43
C ARG A 17 13.48 61.79 0.17
N MET A 18 13.10 60.52 0.28
CA MET A 18 14.06 59.47 0.59
C MET A 18 15.20 59.51 -0.43
N HIS A 19 16.43 59.46 0.08
CA HIS A 19 17.65 59.37 -0.72
C HIS A 19 17.55 58.17 -1.69
N PRO A 20 18.00 58.30 -2.96
CA PRO A 20 17.88 57.22 -3.95
C PRO A 20 18.41 55.86 -3.46
N LEU A 21 19.53 55.86 -2.73
CA LEU A 21 20.09 54.64 -2.13
C LEU A 21 19.17 53.99 -1.08
N ALA A 22 18.46 54.78 -0.27
CA ALA A 22 17.53 54.25 0.72
C ALA A 22 16.32 53.57 0.04
N LYS A 23 15.86 54.09 -1.10
CA LYS A 23 14.80 53.46 -1.91
C LYS A 23 15.26 52.11 -2.47
N VAL A 24 16.49 52.06 -3.00
CA VAL A 24 17.07 50.83 -3.55
C VAL A 24 17.25 49.77 -2.45
N ALA A 25 17.82 50.16 -1.30
CA ALA A 25 17.99 49.26 -0.17
C ALA A 25 16.64 48.70 0.32
N PHE A 26 15.63 49.56 0.47
CA PHE A 26 14.29 49.13 0.86
C PHE A 26 13.67 48.12 -0.12
N LEU A 27 13.78 48.35 -1.42
CA LEU A 27 13.29 47.43 -2.44
C LEU A 27 13.99 46.07 -2.38
N TRP A 28 15.33 46.05 -2.21
CA TRP A 28 16.08 44.81 -2.05
C TRP A 28 15.72 44.06 -0.78
N THR A 29 15.54 44.77 0.35
CA THR A 29 15.06 44.15 1.59
C THR A 29 13.68 43.55 1.40
N MET A 30 12.75 44.26 0.76
CA MET A 30 11.41 43.75 0.48
C MET A 30 11.45 42.50 -0.42
N LEU A 31 12.27 42.51 -1.48
CA LEU A 31 12.46 41.36 -2.36
C LEU A 31 13.09 40.17 -1.63
N ALA A 32 14.09 40.41 -0.77
CA ALA A 32 14.71 39.38 0.05
C ALA A 32 13.71 38.76 1.03
N VAL A 33 12.87 39.58 1.67
CA VAL A 33 11.80 39.11 2.57
C VAL A 33 10.75 38.30 1.80
N LEU A 34 10.32 38.76 0.62
CA LEU A 34 9.37 38.04 -0.22
C LEU A 34 9.95 36.70 -0.69
N PHE A 35 11.21 36.67 -1.10
CA PHE A 35 11.91 35.45 -1.50
C PHE A 35 12.06 34.48 -0.33
N ALA A 36 12.43 34.97 0.86
CA ALA A 36 12.50 34.14 2.07
C ALA A 36 11.12 33.57 2.44
N ALA A 37 10.07 34.39 2.41
CA ALA A 37 8.70 33.96 2.66
C ALA A 37 8.22 32.93 1.62
N PHE A 38 8.51 33.17 0.34
CA PHE A 38 8.24 32.20 -0.72
C PHE A 38 8.93 30.87 -0.44
N ASN A 39 10.24 30.86 -0.14
CA ASN A 39 10.97 29.62 0.14
C ASN A 39 10.42 28.90 1.39
N LEU A 40 10.10 29.63 2.46
CA LEU A 40 9.52 29.08 3.68
C LEU A 40 8.15 28.43 3.46
N VAL A 41 7.36 28.90 2.49
CA VAL A 41 6.01 28.37 2.20
C VAL A 41 6.00 27.36 1.06
N TYR A 42 6.74 27.64 0.00
CA TYR A 42 6.79 26.86 -1.23
C TYR A 42 7.48 25.53 -1.00
N TRP A 43 8.66 25.49 -0.39
CA TRP A 43 9.40 24.24 -0.23
C TRP A 43 8.63 23.19 0.57
N PRO A 44 8.05 23.49 1.75
CA PRO A 44 7.25 22.49 2.47
C PRO A 44 6.03 22.02 1.68
N ARG A 45 5.38 22.90 0.90
CA ARG A 45 4.25 22.52 0.03
C ARG A 45 4.70 21.65 -1.13
N TYR A 46 5.78 22.04 -1.80
CA TYR A 46 6.38 21.28 -2.88
C TYR A 46 6.77 19.90 -2.36
N GLN A 47 7.52 19.79 -1.25
CA GLN A 47 7.88 18.53 -0.61
C GLN A 47 6.66 17.65 -0.32
N ARG A 48 5.57 18.21 0.22
CA ARG A 48 4.31 17.48 0.43
C ARG A 48 3.69 17.00 -0.89
N GLN A 49 3.76 17.78 -1.97
CA GLN A 49 3.29 17.38 -3.29
C GLN A 49 4.18 16.30 -3.91
N THR A 50 5.49 16.40 -3.74
CA THR A 50 6.50 15.43 -4.18
C THR A 50 6.32 14.07 -3.49
N LEU A 51 5.81 14.04 -2.26
CA LEU A 51 5.43 12.79 -1.58
C LEU A 51 4.09 12.22 -2.04
N LYS A 52 3.28 12.99 -2.79
CA LYS A 52 2.02 12.49 -3.38
C LYS A 52 2.23 11.84 -4.74
N GLN A 53 3.35 12.12 -5.40
CA GLN A 53 3.65 11.56 -6.71
C GLN A 53 4.57 10.34 -6.56
N PRO A 54 4.20 9.18 -7.13
CA PRO A 54 4.97 7.95 -7.02
C PRO A 54 6.40 8.09 -7.59
N GLU A 55 6.60 8.99 -8.55
CA GLU A 55 7.86 9.13 -9.28
C GLU A 55 8.91 9.94 -8.51
N SER A 56 8.52 10.70 -7.49
CA SER A 56 9.38 11.75 -6.95
C SER A 56 9.88 11.53 -5.53
N PHE A 57 9.37 10.54 -4.78
CA PHE A 57 9.84 10.31 -3.41
C PHE A 57 11.32 9.86 -3.34
N MET A 58 11.83 9.14 -4.34
CA MET A 58 13.25 8.76 -4.40
C MET A 58 14.14 9.95 -4.71
N ALA A 59 13.80 10.72 -5.75
CA ALA A 59 14.53 11.93 -6.10
C ALA A 59 14.53 12.94 -4.94
N TYR A 60 13.43 12.99 -4.17
CA TYR A 60 13.38 13.78 -2.96
C TYR A 60 14.27 13.22 -1.84
N ALA A 61 14.26 11.90 -1.61
CA ALA A 61 15.13 11.26 -0.63
C ALA A 61 16.63 11.54 -0.87
N ASP A 62 17.06 11.67 -2.12
CA ASP A 62 18.46 12.00 -2.48
C ASP A 62 18.91 13.40 -2.03
N THR A 63 17.95 14.30 -1.78
CA THR A 63 18.23 15.67 -1.32
C THR A 63 18.28 15.81 0.19
N LEU A 64 18.00 14.72 0.92
CA LEU A 64 17.82 14.73 2.36
C LEU A 64 19.02 14.11 3.10
N PRO A 65 19.22 14.46 4.38
CA PRO A 65 20.12 13.70 5.24
C PRO A 65 19.65 12.25 5.41
N GLU A 66 20.54 11.36 5.85
CA GLU A 66 20.31 9.91 5.83
C GLU A 66 19.06 9.48 6.61
N GLU A 67 18.80 10.06 7.78
CA GLU A 67 17.64 9.69 8.61
C GLU A 67 16.30 10.08 7.95
N GLU A 68 16.22 11.31 7.40
CA GLU A 68 15.04 11.77 6.69
C GLU A 68 14.85 11.03 5.36
N ALA A 69 15.94 10.75 4.64
CA ALA A 69 15.92 9.95 3.41
C ALA A 69 15.36 8.55 3.69
N ARG A 70 15.81 7.91 4.78
CA ARG A 70 15.29 6.62 5.24
C ARG A 70 13.79 6.67 5.49
N ARG A 71 13.32 7.66 6.26
CA ARG A 71 11.89 7.84 6.56
C ARG A 71 11.07 8.08 5.28
N VAL A 72 11.56 8.91 4.36
CA VAL A 72 10.88 9.19 3.09
C VAL A 72 10.80 7.95 2.20
N LEU A 73 11.87 7.15 2.13
CA LEU A 73 11.86 5.90 1.37
C LEU A 73 10.92 4.87 2.00
N GLN A 74 10.92 4.70 3.32
CA GLN A 74 9.98 3.82 4.03
C GLN A 74 8.52 4.23 3.75
N GLN A 75 8.21 5.53 3.91
CA GLN A 75 6.88 6.06 3.61
C GLN A 75 6.50 5.90 2.14
N GLY A 76 7.40 6.19 1.21
CA GLY A 76 7.16 6.04 -0.22
C GLY A 76 6.93 4.59 -0.62
N ILE A 77 7.73 3.66 -0.10
CA ILE A 77 7.57 2.23 -0.33
C ILE A 77 6.22 1.73 0.21
N SER A 78 5.89 2.05 1.47
CA SER A 78 4.61 1.67 2.08
C SER A 78 3.41 2.25 1.31
N ARG A 79 3.53 3.50 0.85
CA ARG A 79 2.47 4.25 0.19
C ARG A 79 2.29 3.97 -1.29
N PHE A 80 3.31 3.46 -1.98
CA PHE A 80 3.28 3.24 -3.42
C PHE A 80 3.50 1.77 -3.83
N ASN A 81 3.96 0.93 -2.90
CA ASN A 81 4.40 -0.46 -3.09
C ASN A 81 5.02 -0.71 -4.47
N PRO A 82 6.16 -0.08 -4.78
CA PRO A 82 6.70 -0.05 -6.13
C PRO A 82 7.11 -1.47 -6.58
N PRO A 83 6.70 -1.93 -7.78
CA PRO A 83 7.16 -3.16 -8.42
C PRO A 83 8.56 -2.98 -9.03
N TRP A 84 9.51 -2.46 -8.25
CA TRP A 84 10.81 -2.02 -8.77
C TRP A 84 11.92 -2.09 -7.73
N GLU A 85 13.11 -2.55 -8.13
CA GLU A 85 14.22 -2.83 -7.22
C GLU A 85 14.86 -1.60 -6.56
N GLU A 86 14.90 -0.46 -7.24
CA GLU A 86 15.71 0.70 -6.81
C GLU A 86 15.31 1.30 -5.45
N PRO A 87 14.02 1.55 -5.16
CA PRO A 87 13.59 2.00 -3.82
C PRO A 87 14.11 1.11 -2.69
N TYR A 88 13.99 -0.21 -2.86
CA TYR A 88 14.40 -1.19 -1.85
C TYR A 88 15.92 -1.27 -1.72
N ALA A 89 16.66 -1.23 -2.84
CA ALA A 89 18.12 -1.25 -2.81
C ALA A 89 18.70 -0.05 -2.05
N ARG A 90 18.13 1.15 -2.28
CA ARG A 90 18.53 2.39 -1.58
C ARG A 90 18.21 2.32 -0.09
N LEU A 91 17.02 1.85 0.27
CA LEU A 91 16.64 1.68 1.68
C LEU A 91 17.53 0.63 2.37
N ALA A 92 17.83 -0.49 1.73
CA ALA A 92 18.73 -1.50 2.26
C ALA A 92 20.14 -0.95 2.56
N ALA A 93 20.65 -0.05 1.72
CA ALA A 93 21.95 0.61 1.93
C ALA A 93 21.92 1.57 3.12
N LEU A 94 20.82 2.30 3.34
CA LEU A 94 20.63 3.13 4.52
C LEU A 94 20.50 2.29 5.80
N GLU A 95 19.66 1.25 5.80
CA GLU A 95 19.53 0.36 6.96
C GLU A 95 20.87 -0.28 7.34
N THR A 96 21.69 -0.66 6.35
CA THR A 96 23.06 -1.16 6.57
C THR A 96 23.93 -0.15 7.32
N ARG A 97 23.93 1.12 6.89
CA ARG A 97 24.71 2.19 7.55
C ARG A 97 24.24 2.48 8.97
N THR A 98 22.93 2.37 9.23
CA THR A 98 22.35 2.57 10.57
C THR A 98 22.49 1.35 11.50
N GLY A 99 23.11 0.25 11.03
CA GLY A 99 23.29 -0.97 11.82
C GLY A 99 22.07 -1.88 11.93
N ASN A 100 20.98 -1.59 11.21
CA ASN A 100 19.77 -2.41 11.21
C ASN A 100 19.89 -3.58 10.20
N ALA A 101 20.67 -4.59 10.58
CA ALA A 101 21.02 -5.71 9.69
C ALA A 101 19.80 -6.51 9.20
N ALA A 102 18.76 -6.67 10.03
CA ALA A 102 17.56 -7.41 9.67
C ALA A 102 16.76 -6.69 8.58
N ALA A 103 16.48 -5.39 8.75
CA ALA A 103 15.80 -4.59 7.74
C ALA A 103 16.64 -4.47 6.45
N ALA A 104 17.96 -4.31 6.59
CA ALA A 104 18.87 -4.30 5.45
C ALA A 104 18.80 -5.60 4.64
N LYS A 105 18.81 -6.76 5.32
CA LYS A 105 18.65 -8.08 4.67
C LYS A 105 17.31 -8.15 3.95
N TYR A 106 16.22 -7.78 4.61
CA TYR A 106 14.87 -7.82 4.04
C TYR A 106 14.73 -6.97 2.77
N TYR A 107 15.09 -5.69 2.83
CA TYR A 107 14.98 -4.79 1.67
C TYR A 107 15.94 -5.17 0.55
N ARG A 108 17.12 -5.73 0.86
CA ARG A 108 18.01 -6.29 -0.16
C ARG A 108 17.35 -7.48 -0.86
N GLY A 109 16.71 -8.38 -0.11
CA GLY A 109 15.94 -9.49 -0.67
C GLY A 109 14.86 -9.01 -1.64
N ARG A 110 14.06 -8.02 -1.25
CA ARG A 110 13.04 -7.43 -2.16
C ARG A 110 13.66 -6.78 -3.40
N ALA A 111 14.78 -6.07 -3.26
CA ALA A 111 15.49 -5.51 -4.40
C ALA A 111 15.98 -6.60 -5.36
N ASP A 112 16.55 -7.68 -4.83
CA ASP A 112 17.04 -8.81 -5.62
C ASP A 112 15.90 -9.57 -6.31
N PHE A 113 14.75 -9.71 -5.63
CA PHE A 113 13.52 -10.28 -6.19
C PHE A 113 13.06 -9.51 -7.44
N TYR A 114 12.86 -8.18 -7.35
CA TYR A 114 12.45 -7.38 -8.51
C TYR A 114 13.53 -7.29 -9.59
N ARG A 115 14.82 -7.30 -9.22
CA ARG A 115 15.91 -7.36 -10.20
C ARG A 115 15.86 -8.66 -11.00
N ALA A 116 15.65 -9.80 -10.33
CA ALA A 116 15.54 -11.11 -10.97
C ALA A 116 14.33 -11.18 -11.91
N LEU A 117 13.18 -10.64 -11.49
CA LEU A 117 11.97 -10.53 -12.31
C LEU A 117 12.14 -9.74 -13.61
N HIS A 118 12.94 -8.67 -13.56
CA HIS A 118 13.23 -7.84 -14.73
C HIS A 118 14.38 -8.39 -15.59
N GLY A 119 15.09 -9.43 -15.12
CA GLY A 119 16.15 -10.13 -15.84
C GLY A 119 15.62 -11.02 -16.97
N LYS A 120 16.43 -11.22 -18.03
CA LYS A 120 15.97 -11.88 -19.27
C LYS A 120 16.12 -13.41 -19.31
N THR A 121 16.93 -14.05 -18.46
CA THR A 121 17.31 -15.47 -18.71
C THR A 121 17.59 -16.36 -17.49
N THR A 122 17.82 -15.82 -16.28
CA THR A 122 18.21 -16.63 -15.08
C THR A 122 17.27 -16.45 -13.89
N ALA A 123 16.02 -16.02 -14.13
CA ALA A 123 15.12 -15.60 -13.06
C ALA A 123 14.74 -16.74 -12.11
N ILE A 124 14.40 -17.93 -12.62
CA ILE A 124 13.83 -19.03 -11.80
C ILE A 124 14.83 -19.54 -10.75
N ASP A 125 16.05 -19.87 -11.13
CA ASP A 125 17.07 -20.38 -10.18
C ASP A 125 17.43 -19.33 -9.13
N MET A 126 17.59 -18.06 -9.55
CA MET A 126 17.86 -16.96 -8.64
C MET A 126 16.73 -16.75 -7.64
N LEU A 127 15.48 -16.80 -8.10
CA LEU A 127 14.31 -16.62 -7.25
C LEU A 127 14.07 -17.81 -6.32
N SER A 128 14.33 -19.04 -6.77
CA SER A 128 14.29 -20.24 -5.92
C SER A 128 15.34 -20.18 -4.82
N ALA A 129 16.59 -19.80 -5.15
CA ALA A 129 17.65 -19.61 -4.18
C ALA A 129 17.32 -18.47 -3.19
N LEU A 130 16.73 -17.39 -3.68
CA LEU A 130 16.28 -16.28 -2.84
C LEU A 130 15.15 -16.71 -1.90
N ALA A 131 14.14 -17.42 -2.40
CA ALA A 131 13.05 -17.96 -1.59
C ALA A 131 13.57 -18.89 -0.48
N LEU A 132 14.57 -19.73 -0.78
CA LEU A 132 15.24 -20.56 0.22
C LEU A 132 15.92 -19.72 1.32
N ALA A 133 16.60 -18.64 0.94
CA ALA A 133 17.32 -17.79 1.89
C ALA A 133 16.40 -17.00 2.86
N PHE A 134 15.10 -16.92 2.53
CA PHE A 134 14.07 -16.20 3.28
C PHE A 134 12.97 -17.12 3.84
N SER A 135 13.09 -18.45 3.72
CA SER A 135 12.04 -19.38 4.12
C SER A 135 12.05 -19.77 5.60
N GLU A 136 13.11 -19.48 6.33
CA GLU A 136 13.28 -19.90 7.74
C GLU A 136 12.14 -19.45 8.67
N PRO A 137 11.61 -18.21 8.60
CA PRO A 137 10.49 -17.79 9.43
C PRO A 137 9.20 -18.60 9.23
N TYR A 138 9.11 -19.32 8.10
CA TYR A 138 7.94 -20.07 7.65
C TYR A 138 8.09 -21.58 7.83
N ALA A 139 9.21 -22.04 8.40
CA ALA A 139 9.53 -23.47 8.54
C ALA A 139 8.51 -24.25 9.40
N ASN A 140 7.83 -23.57 10.33
CA ASN A 140 6.87 -24.18 11.27
C ASN A 140 5.42 -24.15 10.79
N ILE A 141 5.16 -23.67 9.56
CA ILE A 141 3.80 -23.61 9.03
C ILE A 141 3.35 -25.03 8.65
N GLY A 142 2.22 -25.44 9.23
CA GLY A 142 1.72 -26.80 9.11
C GLY A 142 1.23 -27.18 7.71
N PRO A 143 1.14 -28.49 7.41
CA PRO A 143 0.73 -28.99 6.10
C PRO A 143 -0.73 -28.66 5.73
N SER A 144 -1.57 -28.28 6.70
CA SER A 144 -2.94 -27.83 6.44
C SER A 144 -3.02 -26.58 5.56
N ALA A 145 -1.94 -25.77 5.51
CA ALA A 145 -1.85 -24.61 4.63
C ALA A 145 -1.37 -24.95 3.20
N ALA A 146 -0.83 -26.15 2.97
CA ALA A 146 -0.09 -26.48 1.75
C ALA A 146 -0.93 -26.33 0.48
N ARG A 147 -2.21 -26.74 0.52
CA ARG A 147 -3.11 -26.63 -0.65
C ARG A 147 -3.39 -25.17 -1.01
N ALA A 148 -3.76 -24.36 -0.01
CA ALA A 148 -4.07 -22.94 -0.19
C ALA A 148 -2.84 -22.18 -0.70
N VAL A 149 -1.68 -22.40 -0.08
CA VAL A 149 -0.43 -21.76 -0.47
C VAL A 149 0.02 -22.21 -1.85
N GLY A 150 -0.04 -23.51 -2.16
CA GLY A 150 0.33 -24.04 -3.47
C GLY A 150 -0.48 -23.41 -4.60
N ALA A 151 -1.81 -23.37 -4.47
CA ALA A 151 -2.68 -22.76 -5.47
C ALA A 151 -2.39 -21.26 -5.66
N ALA A 152 -2.30 -20.51 -4.56
CA ALA A 152 -1.95 -19.10 -4.62
C ALA A 152 -0.53 -18.86 -5.18
N ALA A 153 0.42 -19.75 -4.92
CA ALA A 153 1.79 -19.69 -5.42
C ALA A 153 1.84 -19.91 -6.93
N THR A 154 1.07 -20.86 -7.46
CA THR A 154 0.92 -21.04 -8.90
C THR A 154 0.40 -19.75 -9.54
N SER A 155 -0.72 -19.19 -9.07
CA SER A 155 -1.29 -17.96 -9.64
C SER A 155 -0.38 -16.74 -9.48
N PHE A 156 0.27 -16.58 -8.32
CA PHE A 156 1.26 -15.53 -8.07
C PHE A 156 2.43 -15.62 -9.05
N CYS A 157 3.00 -16.81 -9.21
CA CYS A 157 4.12 -17.04 -10.11
C CYS A 157 3.73 -16.81 -11.57
N GLU A 158 2.56 -17.30 -11.99
CA GLU A 158 2.04 -17.03 -13.34
C GLU A 158 1.84 -15.54 -13.61
N ALA A 159 1.25 -14.81 -12.66
CA ALA A 159 1.04 -13.37 -12.77
C ALA A 159 2.34 -12.57 -12.90
N MET A 160 3.41 -13.08 -12.29
CA MET A 160 4.75 -12.53 -12.34
C MET A 160 5.59 -13.02 -13.53
N GLY A 161 5.06 -13.93 -14.35
CA GLY A 161 5.77 -14.49 -15.50
C GLY A 161 6.78 -15.58 -15.14
N MET A 162 6.69 -16.16 -13.94
CA MET A 162 7.58 -17.17 -13.36
C MET A 162 6.94 -18.57 -13.39
N ARG A 163 6.38 -18.97 -14.54
CA ARG A 163 5.63 -20.23 -14.66
C ARG A 163 6.44 -21.43 -14.15
N GLY A 164 5.79 -22.29 -13.37
CA GLY A 164 6.39 -23.50 -12.80
C GLY A 164 7.22 -23.28 -11.51
N LEU A 165 7.65 -22.06 -11.20
CA LEU A 165 8.45 -21.81 -9.99
C LEU A 165 7.69 -22.20 -8.71
N GLY A 166 6.39 -21.92 -8.64
CA GLY A 166 5.55 -22.28 -7.49
C GLY A 166 5.58 -23.78 -7.18
N ASP A 167 5.54 -24.63 -8.21
CA ASP A 167 5.48 -26.09 -8.07
C ASP A 167 6.83 -26.70 -7.67
N HIS A 168 7.93 -25.98 -7.88
CA HIS A 168 9.28 -26.41 -7.51
C HIS A 168 9.71 -25.96 -6.10
N CYS A 169 8.94 -25.07 -5.48
CA CYS A 169 9.21 -24.55 -4.15
C CYS A 169 8.51 -25.38 -3.07
N THR A 170 9.21 -25.58 -1.95
CA THR A 170 8.58 -26.09 -0.72
C THR A 170 7.59 -25.08 -0.15
N LEU A 171 6.70 -25.52 0.75
CA LEU A 171 5.72 -24.64 1.40
C LEU A 171 6.38 -23.37 2.02
N PRO A 172 7.46 -23.46 2.83
CA PRO A 172 8.15 -22.28 3.34
C PRO A 172 8.72 -21.35 2.24
N GLN A 173 9.21 -21.90 1.13
CA GLN A 173 9.72 -21.12 0.01
C GLN A 173 8.60 -20.40 -0.76
N GLN A 174 7.45 -21.05 -0.96
CA GLN A 174 6.28 -20.43 -1.58
C GLN A 174 5.82 -19.21 -0.77
N ILE A 175 5.79 -19.32 0.56
CA ILE A 175 5.43 -18.21 1.45
C ILE A 175 6.48 -17.09 1.42
N ALA A 176 7.77 -17.44 1.38
CA ALA A 176 8.85 -16.47 1.22
C ALA A 176 8.74 -15.67 -0.10
N LEU A 177 8.29 -16.30 -1.19
CA LEU A 177 8.02 -15.58 -2.44
C LEU A 177 6.91 -14.54 -2.30
N PHE A 178 5.85 -14.84 -1.54
CA PHE A 178 4.79 -13.87 -1.26
C PHE A 178 5.30 -12.66 -0.49
N ASP A 179 6.05 -12.89 0.58
CA ASP A 179 6.62 -11.84 1.42
C ASP A 179 7.60 -10.95 0.63
N LEU A 180 8.51 -11.54 -0.15
CA LEU A 180 9.42 -10.81 -1.03
C LEU A 180 8.66 -9.97 -2.08
N GLY A 181 7.54 -10.49 -2.57
CA GLY A 181 6.59 -9.81 -3.45
C GLY A 181 5.78 -8.68 -2.81
N GLY A 182 5.95 -8.43 -1.51
CA GLY A 182 5.21 -7.41 -0.77
C GLY A 182 3.87 -7.89 -0.22
N GLY A 183 3.72 -9.20 -0.01
CA GLY A 183 2.61 -9.76 0.76
C GLY A 183 2.76 -9.52 2.27
N MET A 184 1.65 -9.70 3.00
CA MET A 184 1.61 -9.56 4.46
C MET A 184 1.32 -10.93 5.10
N ILE A 185 2.32 -11.52 5.75
CA ILE A 185 2.24 -12.87 6.29
C ILE A 185 2.37 -12.85 7.81
N SER A 186 1.42 -13.48 8.52
CA SER A 186 1.52 -13.74 9.95
C SER A 186 1.74 -15.24 10.21
N PRO A 187 2.99 -15.67 10.48
CA PRO A 187 3.31 -17.08 10.72
C PRO A 187 2.80 -17.61 12.07
N ASP A 188 2.36 -16.73 12.96
CA ASP A 188 1.78 -17.04 14.27
C ASP A 188 0.24 -16.97 14.29
N GLY A 189 -0.37 -16.68 13.13
CA GLY A 189 -1.81 -16.59 12.91
C GLY A 189 -2.44 -15.29 13.39
N ARG A 190 -1.69 -14.31 13.91
CA ARG A 190 -2.29 -13.02 14.30
C ARG A 190 -2.80 -12.25 13.09
N ILE A 191 -3.95 -11.58 13.25
CA ILE A 191 -4.51 -10.74 12.19
C ILE A 191 -4.00 -9.31 12.40
N GLY A 192 -2.82 -9.02 11.85
CA GLY A 192 -2.18 -7.71 11.88
C GLY A 192 -1.97 -7.20 13.32
N GLY A 193 -2.39 -5.96 13.57
CA GLY A 193 -2.39 -5.35 14.90
C GLY A 193 -3.57 -5.73 15.78
N ALA A 194 -4.53 -6.52 15.29
CA ALA A 194 -5.63 -7.00 16.11
C ALA A 194 -5.14 -8.04 17.14
N GLU A 195 -5.83 -8.14 18.27
CA GLU A 195 -5.57 -9.16 19.30
C GLU A 195 -6.23 -10.52 18.96
N VAL A 196 -6.71 -10.69 17.73
CA VAL A 196 -7.38 -11.90 17.25
C VAL A 196 -6.39 -12.76 16.47
N LYS A 197 -6.43 -14.08 16.74
CA LYS A 197 -5.73 -15.09 15.96
C LYS A 197 -6.69 -15.79 15.01
N ALA A 198 -6.22 -16.09 13.82
CA ALA A 198 -6.92 -16.91 12.85
C ALA A 198 -7.17 -18.31 13.44
N PRO A 199 -8.41 -18.81 13.47
CA PRO A 199 -8.74 -20.13 14.03
C PRO A 199 -8.24 -21.30 13.16
N LEU A 200 -7.93 -21.03 11.89
CA LEU A 200 -7.38 -21.96 10.91
C LEU A 200 -6.58 -21.17 9.85
N PRO A 201 -5.82 -21.81 8.93
CA PRO A 201 -5.11 -21.10 7.88
C PRO A 201 -6.03 -20.22 7.03
N LEU A 202 -5.70 -18.93 6.93
CA LEU A 202 -6.43 -17.95 6.10
C LEU A 202 -5.47 -17.39 5.05
N LEU A 203 -5.91 -17.29 3.80
CA LEU A 203 -5.13 -16.69 2.72
C LEU A 203 -6.04 -15.91 1.77
N ALA A 204 -5.69 -14.65 1.51
CA ALA A 204 -6.28 -13.81 0.48
C ALA A 204 -5.22 -13.49 -0.57
N TYR A 205 -5.51 -13.76 -1.84
CA TYR A 205 -4.66 -13.44 -2.99
C TYR A 205 -5.43 -12.53 -3.95
N SER A 206 -4.74 -11.56 -4.52
CA SER A 206 -5.25 -10.72 -5.59
C SER A 206 -4.20 -10.48 -6.67
N GLY A 207 -4.55 -10.79 -7.91
CA GLY A 207 -3.71 -10.54 -9.10
C GLY A 207 -3.86 -9.14 -9.70
N GLY A 208 -4.97 -8.46 -9.38
CA GLY A 208 -5.36 -7.17 -9.95
C GLY A 208 -5.38 -7.14 -11.49
N GLY A 209 -5.60 -5.96 -12.07
CA GLY A 209 -5.38 -5.73 -13.50
C GLY A 209 -6.38 -6.37 -14.48
N ARG A 210 -6.43 -5.84 -15.70
CA ARG A 210 -7.34 -6.32 -16.77
C ARG A 210 -6.80 -7.46 -17.64
N ASP A 211 -5.58 -7.90 -17.39
CA ASP A 211 -4.88 -8.86 -18.25
C ASP A 211 -5.09 -10.31 -17.79
N LYS A 212 -4.50 -11.26 -18.50
CA LYS A 212 -4.62 -12.70 -18.20
C LYS A 212 -3.97 -13.11 -16.87
N ARG A 213 -3.41 -12.17 -16.12
CA ARG A 213 -2.73 -12.38 -14.84
C ARG A 213 -3.62 -11.98 -13.66
N ARG A 214 -4.87 -11.58 -13.93
CA ARG A 214 -5.89 -11.35 -12.91
C ARG A 214 -6.31 -12.66 -12.24
N GLY A 215 -6.78 -12.55 -11.02
CA GLY A 215 -7.33 -13.66 -10.25
C GLY A 215 -7.54 -13.24 -8.81
N ALA A 216 -8.34 -14.02 -8.09
CA ALA A 216 -8.51 -13.89 -6.65
C ALA A 216 -8.56 -15.29 -6.05
N HIS A 217 -8.01 -15.45 -4.83
CA HIS A 217 -8.24 -16.61 -3.98
C HIS A 217 -8.58 -16.14 -2.59
N LEU A 218 -9.58 -16.76 -1.97
CA LEU A 218 -9.97 -16.54 -0.57
C LEU A 218 -10.06 -17.90 0.12
N PHE A 219 -8.92 -18.40 0.57
CA PHE A 219 -8.83 -19.68 1.24
C PHE A 219 -9.18 -19.56 2.73
N VAL A 220 -10.12 -20.40 3.14
CA VAL A 220 -10.50 -20.66 4.52
C VAL A 220 -10.16 -22.13 4.76
N GLY A 221 -8.96 -22.37 5.26
CA GLY A 221 -8.39 -23.71 5.37
C GLY A 221 -7.96 -24.20 4.00
N ASP A 222 -8.62 -25.25 3.51
CA ASP A 222 -8.33 -25.87 2.23
C ASP A 222 -9.34 -25.50 1.11
N THR A 223 -10.37 -24.70 1.46
CA THR A 223 -11.48 -24.35 0.57
C THR A 223 -11.31 -22.91 0.08
N ASP A 224 -11.28 -22.74 -1.24
CA ASP A 224 -11.28 -21.43 -1.90
C ASP A 224 -12.71 -20.95 -2.14
N TYR A 225 -13.01 -19.73 -1.72
CA TYR A 225 -14.33 -19.10 -1.90
C TYR A 225 -14.34 -18.02 -2.98
N ALA A 226 -13.20 -17.75 -3.63
CA ALA A 226 -13.15 -16.84 -4.75
C ALA A 226 -13.52 -17.53 -6.08
N SER A 227 -13.72 -16.72 -7.12
CA SER A 227 -13.85 -17.20 -8.49
C SER A 227 -13.07 -16.29 -9.46
N GLU A 228 -12.91 -16.73 -10.70
CA GLU A 228 -12.22 -15.95 -11.75
C GLU A 228 -13.01 -14.72 -12.24
N LEU A 229 -14.21 -14.50 -11.70
CA LEU A 229 -15.05 -13.38 -12.09
C LEU A 229 -14.52 -12.05 -11.50
N ARG A 230 -14.66 -10.98 -12.28
CA ARG A 230 -14.31 -9.60 -11.89
C ARG A 230 -15.05 -9.18 -10.60
N GLY A 231 -14.39 -8.36 -9.79
CA GLY A 231 -15.00 -7.68 -8.65
C GLY A 231 -14.19 -7.79 -7.36
N MET A 232 -14.79 -7.30 -6.28
CA MET A 232 -14.33 -7.52 -4.92
C MET A 232 -14.95 -8.81 -4.39
N HIS A 233 -14.11 -9.77 -3.99
CA HIS A 233 -14.54 -11.00 -3.31
C HIS A 233 -14.36 -10.80 -1.80
N ILE A 234 -15.36 -11.23 -1.02
CA ILE A 234 -15.37 -11.09 0.43
C ILE A 234 -15.88 -12.37 1.08
N VAL A 235 -15.15 -12.85 2.09
CA VAL A 235 -15.62 -13.93 2.98
C VAL A 235 -15.65 -13.41 4.41
N LEU A 236 -16.77 -13.64 5.09
CA LEU A 236 -16.94 -13.35 6.52
C LEU A 236 -16.94 -14.67 7.30
N LEU A 237 -16.13 -14.73 8.35
CA LEU A 237 -15.97 -15.88 9.23
C LEU A 237 -16.38 -15.55 10.66
N ASP A 238 -16.94 -16.53 11.34
CA ASP A 238 -17.02 -16.53 12.79
C ASP A 238 -15.61 -16.44 13.37
N GLY A 239 -15.36 -15.44 14.23
CA GLY A 239 -14.01 -15.15 14.72
C GLY A 239 -13.40 -16.26 15.58
N ASP A 240 -14.25 -17.00 16.29
CA ASP A 240 -13.81 -18.05 17.23
C ASP A 240 -13.68 -19.41 16.55
N ARG A 241 -14.67 -19.77 15.72
CA ARG A 241 -14.76 -21.10 15.09
C ARG A 241 -14.17 -21.15 13.69
N GLY A 242 -14.02 -20.01 13.04
CA GLY A 242 -13.62 -19.92 11.64
C GLY A 242 -14.65 -20.45 10.64
N ALA A 243 -15.89 -20.67 11.10
CA ALA A 243 -16.98 -21.09 10.23
C ALA A 243 -17.37 -19.95 9.29
N VAL A 244 -17.57 -20.25 8.00
CA VAL A 244 -18.02 -19.25 7.04
C VAL A 244 -19.45 -18.83 7.36
N ILE A 245 -19.62 -17.53 7.61
CA ILE A 245 -20.91 -16.89 7.82
C ILE A 245 -21.53 -16.55 6.46
N GLN A 246 -20.75 -15.86 5.62
CA GLN A 246 -21.16 -15.41 4.29
C GLN A 246 -19.94 -15.32 3.36
N ALA A 247 -20.15 -15.56 2.07
CA ALA A 247 -19.15 -15.40 1.03
C ALA A 247 -19.83 -14.82 -0.22
N GLU A 248 -19.39 -13.64 -0.66
CA GLU A 248 -19.99 -12.95 -1.80
C GLU A 248 -18.94 -12.24 -2.67
N ARG A 249 -19.32 -12.00 -3.93
CA ARG A 249 -18.57 -11.21 -4.90
C ARG A 249 -19.39 -9.98 -5.28
N PHE A 250 -18.74 -8.83 -5.44
CA PHE A 250 -19.35 -7.56 -5.80
C PHE A 250 -18.66 -6.96 -7.02
N ASP A 251 -19.37 -6.85 -8.15
CA ASP A 251 -18.83 -6.25 -9.37
C ASP A 251 -18.99 -4.72 -9.35
N LEU A 252 -18.09 -4.06 -8.64
CA LEU A 252 -18.09 -2.60 -8.51
C LEU A 252 -17.72 -1.84 -9.78
N TRP A 253 -17.50 -2.53 -10.91
CA TRP A 253 -17.36 -1.90 -12.22
C TRP A 253 -18.70 -1.81 -12.96
N ASP A 254 -19.60 -2.77 -12.72
CA ASP A 254 -20.78 -2.95 -13.56
C ASP A 254 -21.92 -2.01 -13.17
N SER A 255 -22.16 -1.81 -11.86
CA SER A 255 -23.34 -1.06 -11.40
C SER A 255 -23.23 -0.45 -10.00
N THR A 256 -24.04 0.58 -9.74
CA THR A 256 -24.19 1.21 -8.42
C THR A 256 -25.00 0.36 -7.44
N GLU A 257 -25.80 -0.57 -7.96
CA GLU A 257 -26.57 -1.55 -7.19
C GLU A 257 -25.62 -2.52 -6.47
N GLU A 258 -24.56 -2.98 -7.14
CA GLU A 258 -23.51 -3.82 -6.55
C GLU A 258 -22.78 -3.08 -5.42
N ALA A 259 -22.53 -1.79 -5.58
CA ALA A 259 -21.96 -0.95 -4.52
C ALA A 259 -22.90 -0.84 -3.30
N SER A 260 -24.20 -0.67 -3.54
CA SER A 260 -25.20 -0.61 -2.47
C SER A 260 -25.32 -1.95 -1.73
N ARG A 261 -25.28 -3.07 -2.46
CA ARG A 261 -25.29 -4.43 -1.90
C ARG A 261 -24.05 -4.69 -1.05
N MET A 262 -22.87 -4.28 -1.53
CA MET A 262 -21.61 -4.41 -0.78
C MET A 262 -21.61 -3.57 0.50
N ALA A 263 -22.09 -2.32 0.44
CA ALA A 263 -22.20 -1.47 1.62
C ALA A 263 -23.08 -2.13 2.69
N LEU A 264 -24.24 -2.68 2.30
CA LEU A 264 -25.14 -3.39 3.20
C LEU A 264 -24.53 -4.68 3.75
N PHE A 265 -23.78 -5.42 2.93
CA PHE A 265 -23.06 -6.63 3.33
C PHE A 265 -22.03 -6.32 4.43
N LEU A 266 -21.21 -5.28 4.23
CA LEU A 266 -20.21 -4.85 5.20
C LEU A 266 -20.85 -4.29 6.48
N ASP A 267 -21.95 -3.55 6.35
CA ASP A 267 -22.69 -2.99 7.49
C ASP A 267 -23.28 -4.08 8.40
N LYS A 268 -23.88 -5.11 7.79
CA LYS A 268 -24.51 -6.24 8.50
C LYS A 268 -23.52 -7.27 9.05
N ALA A 269 -22.23 -7.16 8.73
CA ALA A 269 -21.21 -8.07 9.24
C ALA A 269 -21.17 -8.05 10.78
N PRO A 270 -21.25 -9.21 11.46
CA PRO A 270 -21.22 -9.27 12.92
C PRO A 270 -19.93 -8.70 13.51
N GLN A 271 -20.03 -8.04 14.67
CA GLN A 271 -18.83 -7.59 15.41
C GLN A 271 -17.94 -8.78 15.77
N GLY A 272 -16.63 -8.59 15.69
CA GLY A 272 -15.64 -9.64 15.94
C GLY A 272 -15.47 -10.66 14.81
N CYS A 273 -16.28 -10.62 13.75
CA CYS A 273 -16.10 -11.53 12.61
C CYS A 273 -14.80 -11.21 11.86
N ILE A 274 -14.16 -12.24 11.30
CA ILE A 274 -12.98 -12.08 10.45
C ILE A 274 -13.45 -11.88 9.01
N GLY A 275 -12.91 -10.89 8.32
CA GLY A 275 -13.15 -10.65 6.89
C GLY A 275 -11.90 -10.93 6.06
N LEU A 276 -12.04 -11.71 4.98
CA LEU A 276 -11.02 -11.86 3.95
C LEU A 276 -11.49 -11.10 2.70
N PHE A 277 -10.59 -10.36 2.07
CA PHE A 277 -10.90 -9.47 0.94
C PHE A 277 -9.89 -9.66 -0.18
N ALA A 278 -10.36 -9.76 -1.41
CA ALA A 278 -9.50 -9.84 -2.59
C ALA A 278 -10.15 -9.24 -3.84
N VAL A 279 -9.37 -8.53 -4.66
CA VAL A 279 -9.84 -8.00 -5.95
C VAL A 279 -9.46 -8.93 -7.11
N CYS A 280 -10.40 -9.21 -7.99
CA CYS A 280 -10.15 -9.74 -9.33
C CYS A 280 -10.47 -8.67 -10.37
N ASP A 281 -9.47 -8.27 -11.17
CA ASP A 281 -9.54 -7.20 -12.18
C ASP A 281 -9.76 -5.79 -11.62
N GLU A 282 -10.97 -5.49 -11.16
CA GLU A 282 -11.40 -4.14 -10.79
C GLU A 282 -12.39 -4.20 -9.62
N GLY A 283 -12.18 -3.34 -8.62
CA GLY A 283 -13.02 -3.29 -7.43
C GLY A 283 -13.30 -1.89 -6.92
N SER A 284 -12.99 -0.82 -7.67
CA SER A 284 -13.01 0.57 -7.17
C SER A 284 -13.95 1.53 -7.91
N ALA A 285 -14.45 1.20 -9.11
CA ALA A 285 -15.11 2.19 -9.96
C ALA A 285 -16.37 2.83 -9.33
N PHE A 286 -17.18 2.05 -8.62
CA PHE A 286 -18.31 2.55 -7.81
C PHE A 286 -18.04 2.48 -6.30
N MET A 287 -16.78 2.59 -5.87
CA MET A 287 -16.42 2.67 -4.45
C MET A 287 -17.02 3.93 -3.81
N THR A 288 -17.91 3.75 -2.84
CA THR A 288 -18.53 4.87 -2.10
C THR A 288 -17.87 5.06 -0.74
N ASN A 289 -18.08 6.23 -0.13
CA ASN A 289 -17.63 6.49 1.25
C ASN A 289 -18.22 5.51 2.27
N ALA A 290 -19.42 4.98 2.01
CA ALA A 290 -20.05 3.97 2.88
C ALA A 290 -19.30 2.64 2.82
N ILE A 291 -18.85 2.23 1.63
CA ILE A 291 -18.02 1.03 1.47
C ILE A 291 -16.65 1.24 2.12
N GLU A 292 -16.01 2.39 1.90
CA GLU A 292 -14.73 2.68 2.55
C GLU A 292 -14.86 2.66 4.08
N ALA A 293 -15.90 3.27 4.65
CA ALA A 293 -16.18 3.19 6.08
C ALA A 293 -16.42 1.74 6.55
N GLY A 294 -17.08 0.93 5.73
CA GLY A 294 -17.24 -0.51 5.97
C GLY A 294 -15.91 -1.23 6.11
N PHE A 295 -14.95 -0.98 5.22
CA PHE A 295 -13.60 -1.53 5.30
C PHE A 295 -12.79 -1.00 6.50
N LEU A 296 -12.91 0.29 6.82
CA LEU A 296 -12.26 0.87 8.00
C LEU A 296 -12.69 0.14 9.29
N HIS A 297 -13.94 -0.30 9.37
CA HIS A 297 -14.42 -1.11 10.50
C HIS A 297 -13.83 -2.52 10.54
N PHE A 298 -13.14 -3.01 9.50
CA PHE A 298 -12.36 -4.25 9.54
C PHE A 298 -10.89 -4.03 9.90
N GLY A 299 -10.50 -2.78 10.22
CA GLY A 299 -9.12 -2.40 10.47
C GLY A 299 -8.28 -2.19 9.21
N ILE A 300 -8.89 -2.16 8.02
CA ILE A 300 -8.22 -1.80 6.77
C ILE A 300 -7.99 -0.29 6.77
N GLU A 301 -6.84 0.17 6.29
CA GLU A 301 -6.51 1.61 6.20
C GLU A 301 -6.51 2.14 4.76
N GLN A 302 -6.67 3.46 4.64
CA GLN A 302 -6.51 4.20 3.39
C GLN A 302 -5.01 4.39 3.05
N SER A 303 -4.30 3.29 2.80
CA SER A 303 -2.85 3.28 2.53
C SER A 303 -2.48 3.74 1.11
N THR A 304 -3.45 3.84 0.20
CA THR A 304 -3.23 4.18 -1.21
C THR A 304 -3.52 5.66 -1.48
N PHE A 305 -3.09 6.17 -2.63
CA PHE A 305 -3.38 7.54 -3.06
C PHE A 305 -3.89 7.59 -4.48
N VAL A 306 -5.14 8.05 -4.64
CA VAL A 306 -5.83 8.19 -5.92
C VAL A 306 -6.27 9.64 -6.05
N GLY A 307 -5.89 10.31 -7.14
CA GLY A 307 -6.24 11.72 -7.35
C GLY A 307 -5.68 12.68 -6.29
N GLY A 308 -4.64 12.27 -5.53
CA GLY A 308 -4.02 13.09 -4.48
C GLY A 308 -4.69 12.98 -3.10
N GLU A 309 -5.67 12.09 -2.95
CA GLU A 309 -6.36 11.80 -1.70
C GLU A 309 -6.11 10.36 -1.23
N PRO A 310 -6.06 10.11 0.09
CA PRO A 310 -6.02 8.76 0.64
C PRO A 310 -7.26 7.96 0.22
N ARG A 311 -7.05 6.71 -0.20
CA ARG A 311 -8.10 5.75 -0.56
C ARG A 311 -7.69 4.35 -0.12
N ILE A 312 -8.64 3.44 -0.04
CA ILE A 312 -8.34 2.02 0.24
C ILE A 312 -7.78 1.33 -1.00
N LEU A 313 -8.36 1.61 -2.17
CA LEU A 313 -7.88 1.07 -3.44
C LEU A 313 -8.13 2.05 -4.60
N GLY A 314 -7.33 1.89 -5.65
CA GLY A 314 -7.52 2.58 -6.93
C GLY A 314 -7.94 1.64 -8.06
N LEU A 315 -8.16 2.25 -9.23
CA LEU A 315 -8.52 1.54 -10.46
C LEU A 315 -7.51 0.43 -10.77
N ARG A 316 -8.01 -0.81 -10.84
CA ARG A 316 -7.31 -2.05 -11.18
C ARG A 316 -6.19 -2.47 -10.24
N TYR A 317 -6.22 -1.96 -9.01
CA TYR A 317 -5.21 -2.34 -8.03
C TYR A 317 -5.35 -3.84 -7.71
N SER A 318 -4.21 -4.50 -7.52
CA SER A 318 -4.18 -5.73 -6.73
C SER A 318 -4.43 -5.33 -5.28
N PHE A 319 -5.37 -5.98 -4.60
CA PHE A 319 -5.69 -5.69 -3.21
C PHE A 319 -6.11 -6.97 -2.50
N ALA A 320 -5.41 -7.29 -1.42
CA ALA A 320 -5.75 -8.39 -0.52
C ALA A 320 -5.73 -7.88 0.92
N ALA A 321 -6.66 -8.34 1.74
CA ALA A 321 -6.66 -8.03 3.16
C ALA A 321 -7.30 -9.14 4.00
N ILE A 322 -6.89 -9.22 5.27
CA ILE A 322 -7.53 -10.00 6.32
C ILE A 322 -7.71 -9.07 7.53
N GLY A 323 -8.95 -8.83 7.92
CA GLY A 323 -9.31 -7.88 8.97
C GLY A 323 -10.34 -8.43 9.94
N VAL A 324 -10.59 -7.70 11.03
CA VAL A 324 -11.57 -8.08 12.06
C VAL A 324 -12.56 -6.95 12.24
N LYS A 325 -13.86 -7.27 12.15
CA LYS A 325 -14.93 -6.28 12.35
C LYS A 325 -14.87 -5.70 13.77
N GLY A 326 -14.79 -4.38 13.87
CA GLY A 326 -14.63 -3.62 15.10
C GLY A 326 -13.17 -3.24 15.42
N ALA A 327 -12.18 -3.73 14.66
CA ALA A 327 -10.78 -3.42 14.91
C ALA A 327 -10.39 -2.00 14.41
N PRO A 328 -9.41 -1.33 15.05
CA PRO A 328 -8.98 0.01 14.64
C PRO A 328 -8.42 0.03 13.21
N PRO A 329 -8.67 1.09 12.41
CA PRO A 329 -8.04 1.25 11.10
C PRO A 329 -6.51 1.12 11.17
N GLY A 330 -5.93 0.39 10.22
CA GLY A 330 -4.50 0.06 10.16
C GLY A 330 -4.11 -1.20 10.93
N SER A 331 -5.06 -1.89 11.59
CA SER A 331 -4.79 -3.14 12.30
C SER A 331 -4.93 -4.40 11.45
N ALA A 332 -5.46 -4.32 10.23
CA ALA A 332 -5.61 -5.49 9.35
C ALA A 332 -4.26 -5.93 8.75
N LEU A 333 -4.17 -7.20 8.33
CA LEU A 333 -3.18 -7.58 7.32
C LEU A 333 -3.66 -7.02 5.98
N GLN A 334 -2.87 -6.15 5.35
CA GLN A 334 -3.28 -5.48 4.12
C GLN A 334 -2.10 -5.36 3.16
N ALA A 335 -2.27 -5.86 1.95
CA ALA A 335 -1.30 -5.75 0.87
C ALA A 335 -2.00 -5.27 -0.40
N TRP A 336 -1.32 -4.43 -1.16
CA TRP A 336 -1.88 -3.87 -2.38
C TRP A 336 -0.77 -3.50 -3.37
N SER A 337 -1.09 -3.43 -4.66
CA SER A 337 -0.16 -2.98 -5.70
C SER A 337 -0.93 -2.17 -6.74
N PRO A 338 -0.41 -1.02 -7.21
CA PRO A 338 -1.11 -0.24 -8.23
C PRO A 338 -1.13 -0.98 -9.57
N ASP A 339 -2.12 -0.74 -10.44
CA ASP A 339 -2.14 -1.32 -11.80
C ASP A 339 -0.82 -1.05 -12.54
N ARG A 340 -0.29 0.16 -12.38
CA ARG A 340 1.01 0.56 -12.91
C ARG A 340 1.76 1.51 -11.98
N PHE A 341 3.09 1.39 -12.01
CA PHE A 341 4.02 2.30 -11.37
C PHE A 341 5.17 2.59 -12.35
N GLN A 342 5.38 3.86 -12.73
CA GLN A 342 6.41 4.25 -13.72
C GLN A 342 6.42 3.36 -14.97
N LYS A 343 5.25 3.18 -15.61
CA LYS A 343 5.03 2.31 -16.78
C LYS A 343 5.21 0.80 -16.54
N ARG A 344 5.73 0.37 -15.39
CA ARG A 344 5.80 -1.04 -14.99
C ARG A 344 4.42 -1.49 -14.52
N ARG A 345 4.07 -2.74 -14.83
CA ARG A 345 2.86 -3.38 -14.32
C ARG A 345 3.00 -3.55 -12.80
N GLY A 346 1.92 -3.41 -12.06
CA GLY A 346 1.83 -3.89 -10.68
C GLY A 346 2.09 -5.39 -10.56
N HIS A 347 2.19 -5.82 -9.31
CA HIS A 347 2.37 -7.23 -8.96
C HIS A 347 1.12 -7.77 -8.24
N PRO A 348 0.87 -9.08 -8.25
CA PRO A 348 -0.09 -9.69 -7.35
C PRO A 348 0.32 -9.46 -5.89
N VAL A 349 -0.64 -9.60 -4.98
CA VAL A 349 -0.43 -9.46 -3.53
C VAL A 349 -1.12 -10.59 -2.78
N VAL A 350 -0.57 -10.92 -1.61
CA VAL A 350 -1.09 -11.95 -0.71
C VAL A 350 -1.16 -11.40 0.70
N CYS A 351 -2.22 -11.71 1.42
CA CYS A 351 -2.27 -11.65 2.88
C CYS A 351 -2.54 -13.05 3.41
N ALA A 352 -1.80 -13.48 4.44
CA ALA A 352 -2.02 -14.79 5.03
C ALA A 352 -1.80 -14.78 6.54
N ALA A 353 -2.63 -15.53 7.26
CA ALA A 353 -2.50 -15.78 8.69
C ALA A 353 -2.51 -17.29 8.93
N PHE A 354 -1.40 -17.82 9.42
CA PHE A 354 -1.23 -19.24 9.66
C PHE A 354 -1.16 -19.48 11.17
N PRO A 355 -2.23 -19.98 11.82
CA PRO A 355 -2.10 -20.34 13.22
C PRO A 355 -0.97 -21.35 13.38
N ALA A 356 -0.19 -21.19 14.45
CA ALA A 356 0.82 -22.17 14.81
C ALA A 356 0.16 -23.56 14.77
N GLY A 357 0.77 -24.48 14.02
CA GLY A 357 0.27 -25.84 13.97
C GLY A 357 0.15 -26.34 15.40
N VAL A 358 -1.08 -26.65 15.84
CA VAL A 358 -1.24 -27.58 16.94
C VAL A 358 -0.51 -28.82 16.44
N GLY A 359 0.61 -29.18 17.08
CA GLY A 359 1.36 -30.37 16.71
C GLY A 359 0.39 -31.56 16.56
N PRO A 360 0.70 -32.50 15.67
CA PRO A 360 -0.18 -33.65 15.41
C PRO A 360 -0.62 -34.38 16.69
#